data_AF-A0A9E5KAJ0-F1
#
_entry.id   AF-A0A9E5KAJ0-F1
#
_cell.length_a   1.000
_cell.length_b   1.000
_cell.length_c   1.000
_cell.angle_alpha   90.00
_cell.angle_beta   90.00
_cell.angle_gamma   90.00
#
_symmetry.space_group_name_H-M   'P 1'
#
loop_
_entity.id
_entity.type
_entity.pdbx_description
1 polymer ?
#
loop_
_entity_poly.entity_id
_entity_poly.type
_entity_poly.pdbx_seq_one_letter_code
_entity_poly.pdbx_strand_id
1 'polypeptide(L)'
;MSNAQEKAARDRRWMISGARMDGREEGRREGIELGRLISLVQYQQSVLGLPESTLAELCNLSAKDLNELAEHLLATIRSRT
;
A
#
# COMPACT_ATOMS: atom_id res chain seq x y z
N MET A 1 -15.21 -38.11 20.77
CA MET A 1 -14.57 -37.82 19.46
C MET A 1 -13.20 -38.47 19.45
N SER A 2 -12.63 -38.82 18.29
CA SER A 2 -11.27 -39.39 18.22
C SER A 2 -10.22 -38.29 18.36
N ASN A 3 -9.11 -38.55 19.06
CA ASN A 3 -7.96 -37.65 19.20
C ASN A 3 -7.46 -37.09 17.84
N ALA A 4 -7.57 -37.89 16.77
CA ALA A 4 -7.21 -37.48 15.41
C ALA A 4 -8.16 -36.41 14.83
N GLN A 5 -9.46 -36.48 15.12
CA GLN A 5 -10.45 -35.50 14.65
C GLN A 5 -10.28 -34.16 15.38
N GLU A 6 -9.97 -34.20 16.67
CA GLU A 6 -9.70 -33.01 17.48
C GLU A 6 -8.41 -32.30 17.05
N LYS A 7 -7.36 -33.08 16.74
CA LYS A 7 -6.13 -32.54 16.15
C LYS A 7 -6.40 -31.88 14.79
N ALA A 8 -7.12 -32.55 13.89
CA ALA A 8 -7.44 -32.00 12.56
C ALA A 8 -8.31 -30.73 12.62
N ALA A 9 -9.21 -30.63 13.60
CA ALA A 9 -10.01 -29.42 13.83
C ALA A 9 -9.15 -28.26 14.33
N ARG A 10 -8.20 -28.53 15.22
CA ARG A 10 -7.24 -27.55 15.74
C ARG A 10 -6.31 -27.05 14.65
N ASP A 11 -5.73 -27.96 13.87
CA ASP A 11 -4.81 -27.64 12.78
C ASP A 11 -5.51 -26.75 11.73
N ARG A 12 -6.77 -27.07 11.35
CA ARG A 12 -7.57 -26.21 10.47
C ARG A 12 -7.85 -24.84 11.05
N ARG A 13 -8.19 -24.75 12.34
CA ARG A 13 -8.43 -23.46 13.01
C ARG A 13 -7.18 -22.59 13.05
N TRP A 14 -6.02 -23.19 13.28
CA TRP A 14 -4.73 -22.50 13.21
C TRP A 14 -4.43 -21.98 11.82
N MET A 15 -4.60 -22.79 10.77
CA MET A 15 -4.38 -22.36 9.39
C MET A 15 -5.27 -21.16 9.01
N ILE A 16 -6.56 -21.20 9.35
CA ILE A 16 -7.49 -20.09 9.07
C ILE A 16 -7.10 -18.83 9.84
N SER A 17 -6.68 -18.98 11.11
CA SER A 17 -6.25 -17.85 11.92
C SER A 17 -4.96 -17.22 11.40
N GLY A 18 -4.00 -18.04 10.94
CA GLY A 18 -2.77 -17.57 10.31
C GLY A 18 -3.07 -16.76 9.06
N ALA A 19 -3.83 -17.34 8.11
CA ALA A 19 -4.19 -16.66 6.87
C ALA A 19 -4.91 -15.31 7.09
N ARG A 20 -5.76 -15.20 8.12
CA ARG A 20 -6.41 -13.92 8.49
C ARG A 20 -5.46 -12.92 9.11
N MET A 21 -4.44 -13.37 9.83
CA MET A 21 -3.42 -12.50 10.39
C MET A 21 -2.54 -11.95 9.26
N ASP A 22 -2.08 -12.84 8.38
CA ASP A 22 -1.25 -12.49 7.23
C ASP A 22 -1.97 -11.50 6.32
N GLY A 23 -3.24 -11.74 5.99
CA GLY A 23 -4.01 -10.81 5.15
C GLY A 23 -4.24 -9.44 5.79
N ARG A 24 -4.34 -9.34 7.12
CA ARG A 24 -4.44 -8.04 7.81
C ARG A 24 -3.11 -7.29 7.82
N GLU A 25 -2.02 -8.02 8.01
CA GLU A 25 -0.68 -7.44 8.02
C GLU A 25 -0.27 -6.96 6.62
N GLU A 26 -0.61 -7.73 5.58
CA GLU A 26 -0.38 -7.31 4.19
C GLU A 26 -1.18 -6.06 3.85
N GLY A 27 -2.49 -6.04 4.13
CA GLY A 27 -3.31 -4.85 3.88
C GLY A 27 -2.85 -3.61 4.66
N ARG A 28 -2.32 -3.79 5.88
CA ARG A 28 -1.69 -2.70 6.65
C ARG A 28 -0.44 -2.18 5.95
N ARG A 29 0.42 -3.08 5.47
CA ARG A 29 1.66 -2.74 4.77
C ARG A 29 1.38 -2.00 3.46
N GLU A 30 0.48 -2.53 2.64
CA GLU A 30 0.04 -1.91 1.39
C GLU A 30 -0.56 -0.53 1.64
N GLY A 31 -1.42 -0.38 2.67
CA GLY A 31 -2.00 0.92 3.02
C GLY A 31 -0.97 1.98 3.42
N ILE A 32 0.07 1.58 4.16
CA ILE A 32 1.17 2.49 4.53
C ILE A 32 1.99 2.89 3.29
N GLU A 33 2.28 1.94 2.40
CA GLU A 33 3.02 2.20 1.17
C GLU A 33 2.27 3.15 0.24
N LEU A 34 0.98 2.93 0.03
CA LEU A 34 0.11 3.81 -0.75
C LEU A 34 0.07 5.22 -0.12
N GLY A 35 -0.16 5.33 1.19
CA GLY A 35 -0.20 6.62 1.87
C GLY A 35 1.11 7.41 1.75
N ARG A 36 2.26 6.72 1.81
CA ARG A 36 3.57 7.31 1.58
C ARG A 36 3.72 7.85 0.16
N LEU A 37 3.34 7.07 -0.85
CA LEU A 37 3.45 7.47 -2.26
C LEU A 37 2.54 8.65 -2.61
N ILE A 38 1.28 8.63 -2.14
CA ILE A 38 0.33 9.74 -2.31
C ILE A 38 0.92 11.03 -1.74
N SER A 39 1.41 10.99 -0.50
CA SER A 39 2.00 12.16 0.16
C SER A 39 3.24 12.68 -0.58
N LEU A 40 4.05 11.77 -1.13
CA LEU A 40 5.23 12.12 -1.93
C LEU A 40 4.85 12.85 -3.22
N VAL A 41 3.85 12.34 -3.95
CA VAL A 41 3.36 12.97 -5.18
C VAL A 41 2.85 14.39 -4.90
N GLN A 42 1.99 14.56 -3.90
CA GLN A 42 1.45 15.88 -3.54
C GLN A 42 2.57 16.86 -3.13
N TYR A 43 3.52 16.40 -2.32
CA TYR A 43 4.68 17.20 -1.95
C TYR A 43 5.49 17.64 -3.17
N GLN A 44 5.77 16.74 -4.10
CA GLN A 44 6.52 17.06 -5.32
C GLN A 44 5.76 18.02 -6.25
N GLN A 45 4.44 17.89 -6.36
CA GLN A 45 3.59 18.84 -7.08
C GLN A 45 3.70 20.24 -6.44
N SER A 46 3.62 20.31 -5.12
CA SER A 46 3.80 21.53 -4.34
C SER A 46 5.16 22.20 -4.60
N VAL A 47 6.26 21.43 -4.54
CA VAL A 47 7.62 21.89 -4.86
C VAL A 47 7.74 22.42 -6.30
N LEU A 48 7.04 21.79 -7.24
CA LEU A 48 7.05 22.21 -8.66
C LEU A 48 6.12 23.40 -8.94
N GLY A 49 5.30 23.83 -7.96
CA GLY A 49 4.26 24.85 -8.14
C GLY A 49 3.09 24.38 -9.00
N LEU A 50 2.87 23.06 -9.11
CA LEU A 50 1.75 22.46 -9.82
C LEU A 50 0.52 22.39 -8.90
N PRO A 51 -0.71 22.39 -9.44
CA PRO A 51 -1.89 22.05 -8.67
C PRO A 51 -1.72 20.67 -8.01
N GLU A 52 -1.91 20.61 -6.69
CA GLU A 52 -1.86 19.36 -5.94
C GLU A 52 -3.07 18.48 -6.28
N SER A 53 -2.83 17.23 -6.64
CA SER A 53 -3.88 16.24 -6.83
C SER A 53 -4.59 15.97 -5.51
N THR A 54 -5.89 15.76 -5.56
CA THR A 54 -6.68 15.39 -4.39
C THR A 54 -6.37 13.97 -3.95
N LEU A 55 -6.63 13.69 -2.67
CA LEU A 55 -6.51 12.33 -2.12
C LEU A 55 -7.38 11.33 -2.90
N ALA A 56 -8.60 11.73 -3.27
CA ALA A 56 -9.53 10.86 -4.00
C ALA A 56 -9.01 10.49 -5.39
N GLU A 57 -8.38 11.42 -6.10
CA GLU A 57 -7.75 11.14 -7.40
C GLU A 57 -6.60 10.15 -7.27
N LEU A 58 -5.73 10.35 -6.27
CA LEU A 58 -4.54 9.52 -6.08
C LEU A 58 -4.87 8.14 -5.48
N CYS A 59 -5.90 8.01 -4.65
CA CYS A 59 -6.34 6.72 -4.11
C CYS A 59 -6.90 5.77 -5.17
N ASN A 60 -7.30 6.27 -6.35
CA ASN A 60 -7.75 5.44 -7.47
C ASN A 60 -6.59 4.84 -8.29
N LEU A 61 -5.35 5.24 -8.00
CA LEU A 61 -4.16 4.77 -8.69
C LEU A 61 -3.54 3.57 -7.97
N SER A 62 -2.90 2.68 -8.73
CA SER A 62 -2.13 1.60 -8.14
C SER A 62 -0.82 2.13 -7.52
N ALA A 63 -0.21 1.36 -6.61
CA ALA A 63 1.11 1.70 -6.06
C ALA A 63 2.16 1.89 -7.16
N LYS A 64 2.08 1.09 -8.23
CA LYS A 64 2.95 1.22 -9.40
C LYS A 64 2.77 2.57 -10.09
N ASP A 65 1.53 2.96 -10.38
CA ASP A 65 1.23 4.22 -11.09
C ASP A 65 1.61 5.44 -10.24
N LEU A 66 1.37 5.37 -8.92
CA LEU A 66 1.81 6.41 -7.98
C LEU A 66 3.34 6.55 -7.94
N ASN A 67 4.06 5.43 -7.96
CA ASN A 67 5.51 5.43 -7.98
C ASN A 67 6.07 5.98 -9.30
N GLU A 68 5.51 5.58 -10.44
CA GLU A 68 5.88 6.12 -11.75
C GLU A 68 5.66 7.64 -11.81
N LEU A 69 4.50 8.12 -11.31
CA LEU A 69 4.22 9.56 -11.20
C LEU A 69 5.24 10.27 -10.30
N ALA A 70 5.57 9.70 -9.14
CA ALA A 70 6.53 10.28 -8.22
C ALA A 70 7.95 10.38 -8.82
N GLU A 71 8.38 9.37 -9.58
CA GLU A 71 9.65 9.38 -10.31
C GLU A 71 9.67 10.44 -11.42
N HIS A 72 8.57 10.58 -12.16
CA HIS A 72 8.44 11.62 -13.20
C HIS A 72 8.52 13.04 -12.61
N LEU A 73 7.82 13.29 -11.50
CA LEU A 73 7.87 14.58 -10.81
C LEU A 73 9.28 14.84 -10.23
N LEU A 74 9.91 13.83 -9.63
CA LEU A 74 11.28 13.95 -9.13
C LEU A 74 12.28 14.28 -10.24
N ALA A 75 12.18 13.62 -11.40
CA ALA A 75 13.04 13.90 -12.55
C ALA A 75 12.87 15.36 -13.01
N THR A 76 11.63 15.87 -13.00
CA THR A 76 11.33 17.27 -13.33
C THR A 76 11.95 18.22 -12.31
N ILE A 77 11.82 17.94 -11.00
CA ILE A 77 12.46 18.74 -9.94
C ILE A 77 13.97 18.80 -10.17
N ARG A 78 14.61 17.64 -10.37
CA ARG A 78 16.06 17.54 -10.57
C ARG A 78 16.54 18.33 -11.77
N SER A 79 15.78 18.37 -12.86
CA SER A 79 16.13 19.15 -14.06
C SER A 79 16.02 20.67 -13.89
N ARG A 80 15.35 21.16 -12.82
CA ARG A 80 15.18 22.60 -12.53
C ARG A 80 16.24 23.15 -11.57
N THR A 81 16.94 22.28 -10.86
CA THR A 81 18.08 22.58 -9.98
C THR A 81 19.40 22.52 -10.75
#